data_AF-S2XLH6-F1
#
_entry.id   AF-S2XLH6-F1
#
_cell.length_a   1.000
_cell.length_b   1.000
_cell.length_c   1.000
_cell.angle_alpha   90.00
_cell.angle_beta   90.00
_cell.angle_gamma   90.00
#
_symmetry.space_group_name_H-M   'P 1'
#
loop_
_entity.id
_entity.type
_entity.pdbx_description
1 polymer ?
#
loop_
_entity_poly.entity_id
_entity_poly.type
_entity_poly.pdbx_seq_one_letter_code
_entity_poly.pdbx_strand_id
1 'polypeptide(L)'
;METTERFIDYVKKMQAYTEVIGLMYWDLRTGAPKKGVNQRSEVIGTMSSELFAMQTSDELAGMLEELENNLESLDPITKQTYKKVKKEYDMNKKIPADEYKAFVILTSKSESAWEEAKDKSDFKMFYPYLKEIVETTKRFVTYWGVKDNNPYNTLLDEYEPGMTTEILDEVFGELRNRIVPLAKKIADSQNQPKTNFLFKTFPKDKQKQFSLDILKQLGYDFEAGRLDETVHPFATGLNRGDVRITTKYDENDFRSAVFGTIHECGHALYEQNIAEELEGLPLASGTSMGIHESQSLFYENFVGRNEKFWEHNYETLQSYAPEQFGHIAVEDFLAAINESKSSLIRIEADELTYPLHIMIRYEIEKGLFNGDMKVEDLPQIWNDKYEEYLGVKPSNDGEGILQDVHWAGGAFGYFPSYALGYMYASQLKAAMLKDLPNFDELCANGDLEPVKNWLTDKVHRHGSMKKPLEILTEATGEGLNATYLAEYLEEKYSRLYKLNS
;
A
#
# COMPACT_ATOMS: atom_id res chain seq x y z
N MET A 1 2.98 38.47 -14.70
CA MET A 1 3.17 37.03 -14.58
C MET A 1 2.06 36.40 -15.37
N GLU A 2 2.39 35.58 -16.36
CA GLU A 2 1.41 34.85 -17.17
C GLU A 2 0.57 33.95 -16.25
N THR A 3 -0.71 33.70 -16.56
CA THR A 3 -1.59 32.89 -15.70
C THR A 3 -1.00 31.50 -15.41
N THR A 4 -0.31 30.91 -16.39
CA THR A 4 0.42 29.65 -16.24
C THR A 4 1.48 29.71 -15.14
N GLU A 5 2.32 30.74 -15.11
CA GLU A 5 3.35 30.92 -14.09
C GLU A 5 2.71 31.08 -12.70
N ARG A 6 1.65 31.88 -12.59
CA ARG A 6 0.88 32.04 -11.33
C ARG A 6 0.30 30.73 -10.82
N PHE A 7 -0.29 29.94 -11.70
CA PHE A 7 -0.86 28.65 -11.35
C PHE A 7 0.22 27.68 -10.85
N ILE A 8 1.33 27.56 -11.56
CA ILE A 8 2.43 26.66 -11.15
C ILE A 8 3.04 27.09 -9.81
N ASP A 9 3.28 28.38 -9.60
CA ASP A 9 3.78 28.89 -8.31
C ASP A 9 2.81 28.60 -7.16
N TYR A 10 1.51 28.78 -7.41
CA TYR A 10 0.47 28.47 -6.43
C TYR A 10 0.41 26.98 -6.10
N VAL A 11 0.51 26.11 -7.11
CA VAL A 11 0.56 24.66 -6.94
C VAL A 11 1.81 24.22 -6.18
N LYS A 12 2.99 24.76 -6.50
CA LYS A 12 4.23 24.50 -5.75
C LYS A 12 4.12 24.91 -4.30
N LYS A 13 3.45 26.04 -4.02
CA LYS A 13 3.16 26.46 -2.65
C LYS A 13 2.26 25.44 -1.95
N MET A 14 1.21 24.92 -2.59
CA MET A 14 0.39 23.85 -2.02
C MET A 14 1.22 22.59 -1.71
N GLN A 15 2.12 22.18 -2.61
CA GLN A 15 2.99 21.03 -2.38
C GLN A 15 3.97 21.25 -1.20
N ALA A 16 4.46 22.47 -0.99
CA ALA A 16 5.28 22.77 0.19
C ALA A 16 4.50 22.60 1.52
N TYR A 17 3.19 22.89 1.54
CA TYR A 17 2.34 22.56 2.70
C TYR A 17 2.20 21.05 2.87
N THR A 18 1.95 20.32 1.78
CA THR A 18 1.88 18.85 1.79
C THR A 18 3.14 18.23 2.38
N GLU A 19 4.32 18.68 1.96
CA GLU A 19 5.61 18.20 2.45
C GLU A 19 5.78 18.44 3.96
N VAL A 20 5.51 19.66 4.44
CA VAL A 20 5.62 20.00 5.87
C VAL A 20 4.64 19.17 6.71
N ILE A 21 3.42 18.95 6.21
CA ILE A 21 2.43 18.09 6.86
C ILE A 21 2.94 16.64 6.91
N GLY A 22 3.44 16.10 5.80
CA GLY A 22 4.04 14.76 5.71
C GLY A 22 5.20 14.58 6.69
N LEU A 23 6.09 15.57 6.79
CA LEU A 23 7.21 15.54 7.74
C LEU A 23 6.73 15.51 9.20
N MET A 24 5.68 16.27 9.52
CA MET A 24 5.09 16.26 10.87
C MET A 24 4.45 14.91 11.22
N TYR A 25 3.81 14.24 10.25
CA TYR A 25 3.31 12.88 10.41
C TYR A 25 4.44 11.87 10.58
N TRP A 26 5.50 11.97 9.78
CA TRP A 26 6.67 11.11 9.93
C TRP A 26 7.30 11.25 11.33
N ASP A 27 7.50 12.47 11.83
CA ASP A 27 8.09 12.72 13.16
C ASP A 27 7.19 12.18 14.29
N LEU A 28 5.86 12.25 14.14
CA LEU A 28 4.91 11.66 15.08
C LEU A 28 5.08 10.14 15.26
N ARG A 29 5.63 9.45 14.25
CA ARG A 29 5.77 7.99 14.24
C ARG A 29 7.21 7.51 14.52
N THR A 30 8.19 8.41 14.52
CA THR A 30 9.62 8.05 14.55
C THR A 30 10.41 8.67 15.69
N GLY A 31 9.84 9.58 16.48
CA GLY A 31 10.56 10.14 17.62
C GLY A 31 9.85 11.20 18.46
N ALA A 32 8.68 11.70 18.04
CA ALA A 32 7.97 12.75 18.76
C ALA A 32 7.72 12.38 20.24
N PRO A 33 8.02 13.28 21.21
CA PRO A 33 7.72 13.03 22.62
C PRO A 33 6.22 12.88 22.87
N LYS A 34 5.81 11.85 23.63
CA LYS A 34 4.39 11.54 23.92
C LYS A 34 3.57 12.74 24.43
N LYS A 35 4.17 13.62 25.25
CA LYS A 35 3.49 14.82 25.77
C LYS A 35 3.26 15.93 24.72
N GLY A 36 3.94 15.85 23.57
CA GLY A 36 3.82 16.80 22.47
C GLY A 36 2.75 16.42 21.43
N VAL A 37 2.21 15.20 21.48
CA VAL A 37 1.29 14.67 20.46
C VAL A 37 0.06 15.57 20.29
N ASN A 38 -0.62 15.95 21.37
CA ASN A 38 -1.83 16.78 21.28
C ASN A 38 -1.56 18.11 20.57
N GLN A 39 -0.50 18.84 20.96
CA GLN A 39 -0.16 20.10 20.32
C GLN A 39 0.28 19.90 18.86
N ARG A 40 0.97 18.80 18.55
CA ARG A 40 1.36 18.47 17.18
C ARG A 40 0.13 18.21 16.30
N SER A 41 -0.88 17.49 16.80
CA SER A 41 -2.13 17.26 16.08
C SER A 41 -2.86 18.57 15.76
N GLU A 42 -2.87 19.53 16.68
CA GLU A 42 -3.44 20.88 16.43
C GLU A 42 -2.66 21.65 15.35
N VAL A 43 -1.33 21.55 15.33
CA VAL A 43 -0.49 22.18 14.30
C VAL A 43 -0.73 21.55 12.93
N ILE A 44 -0.80 20.21 12.85
CA ILE A 44 -1.17 19.49 11.62
C ILE A 44 -2.54 19.96 11.15
N GLY A 45 -3.55 19.98 12.03
CA GLY A 45 -4.90 20.43 11.69
C GLY A 45 -4.94 21.87 11.17
N THR A 46 -4.13 22.76 11.73
CA THR A 46 -3.98 24.15 11.25
C THR A 46 -3.38 24.18 9.84
N MET A 47 -2.25 23.50 9.61
CA MET A 47 -1.60 23.49 8.30
C MET A 47 -2.47 22.83 7.22
N SER A 48 -3.16 21.74 7.55
CA SER A 48 -4.12 21.10 6.65
C SER A 48 -5.30 22.00 6.32
N SER A 49 -5.78 22.81 7.28
CA SER A 49 -6.86 23.78 7.03
C SER A 49 -6.44 24.89 6.08
N GLU A 50 -5.20 25.39 6.22
CA GLU A 50 -4.64 26.38 5.28
C GLU A 50 -4.48 25.79 3.88
N LEU A 51 -3.98 24.56 3.75
CA LEU A 51 -3.90 23.85 2.47
C LEU A 51 -5.29 23.66 1.83
N PHE A 52 -6.28 23.22 2.61
CA PHE A 52 -7.65 23.05 2.12
C PHE A 52 -8.27 24.38 1.66
N ALA A 53 -8.03 25.47 2.41
CA ALA A 53 -8.48 26.80 2.03
C ALA A 53 -7.84 27.23 0.69
N MET A 54 -6.54 26.92 0.48
CA MET A 54 -5.88 27.16 -0.80
C MET A 54 -6.50 26.35 -1.94
N GLN A 55 -6.75 25.06 -1.72
CA GLN A 55 -7.32 24.10 -2.68
C GLN A 55 -8.78 24.40 -3.06
N THR A 56 -9.49 25.23 -2.30
CA THR A 56 -10.90 25.58 -2.55
C THR A 56 -11.15 27.07 -2.76
N SER A 57 -10.07 27.86 -2.85
CA SER A 57 -10.10 29.32 -2.97
C SER A 57 -10.66 29.80 -4.30
N ASP A 58 -11.25 31.00 -4.29
CA ASP A 58 -11.67 31.68 -5.52
C ASP A 58 -10.47 32.13 -6.37
N GLU A 59 -9.29 32.31 -5.77
CA GLU A 59 -8.04 32.58 -6.48
C GLU A 59 -7.63 31.40 -7.36
N LEU A 60 -7.63 30.18 -6.81
CA LEU A 60 -7.38 28.97 -7.58
C LEU A 60 -8.47 28.77 -8.65
N ALA A 61 -9.73 29.00 -8.32
CA ALA A 61 -10.84 28.91 -9.26
C ALA A 61 -10.65 29.82 -10.48
N GLY A 62 -10.27 31.09 -10.26
CA GLY A 62 -10.02 32.05 -11.34
C GLY A 62 -8.83 31.64 -12.22
N MET A 63 -7.75 31.13 -11.63
CA MET A 63 -6.62 30.61 -12.42
C MET A 63 -7.01 29.38 -13.27
N LEU A 64 -7.82 28.47 -12.71
CA LEU A 64 -8.32 27.31 -13.44
C LEU A 64 -9.22 27.72 -14.61
N GLU A 65 -10.15 28.66 -14.41
CA GLU A 65 -11.04 29.16 -15.47
C GLU A 65 -10.26 29.86 -16.59
N GLU A 66 -9.27 30.69 -16.25
CA GLU A 66 -8.42 31.35 -17.24
C GLU A 66 -7.61 30.34 -18.08
N LEU A 67 -7.07 29.29 -17.43
CA LEU A 67 -6.31 28.23 -18.10
C LEU A 67 -7.17 27.33 -18.98
N GLU A 68 -8.42 27.08 -18.59
CA GLU A 68 -9.36 26.24 -19.34
C GLU A 68 -9.52 26.73 -20.79
N ASN A 69 -9.55 28.06 -20.99
CA ASN A 69 -9.68 28.68 -22.31
C ASN A 69 -8.48 28.43 -23.24
N ASN A 70 -7.31 28.11 -22.71
CA ASN A 70 -6.07 27.88 -23.46
C ASN A 70 -5.45 26.50 -23.17
N LEU A 71 -6.24 25.55 -22.67
CA LEU A 71 -5.76 24.27 -22.16
C LEU A 71 -4.99 23.45 -23.20
N GLU A 72 -5.35 23.58 -24.48
CA GLU A 72 -4.71 22.86 -25.60
C GLU A 72 -3.35 23.45 -26.01
N SER A 73 -3.05 24.69 -25.62
CA SER A 73 -1.74 25.31 -25.88
C SER A 73 -0.75 25.17 -24.72
N LEU A 74 -1.18 24.61 -23.59
CA LEU A 74 -0.30 24.34 -22.45
C LEU A 74 0.64 23.17 -22.79
N ASP A 75 1.85 23.20 -22.24
CA ASP A 75 2.74 22.04 -22.31
C ASP A 75 2.14 20.82 -21.57
N PRO A 76 2.58 19.60 -21.87
CA PRO A 76 1.99 18.38 -21.32
C PRO A 76 1.96 18.32 -19.78
N ILE A 77 3.01 18.79 -19.10
CA ILE A 77 3.15 18.72 -17.64
C ILE A 77 2.18 19.71 -16.99
N THR A 78 2.15 20.96 -17.48
CA THR A 78 1.20 21.96 -16.99
C THR A 78 -0.25 21.52 -17.25
N LYS A 79 -0.55 20.99 -18.43
CA LYS A 79 -1.88 20.49 -18.78
C LYS A 79 -2.33 19.36 -17.84
N GLN A 80 -1.44 18.44 -17.51
CA GLN A 80 -1.76 17.33 -16.61
C GLN A 80 -1.86 17.79 -15.15
N THR A 81 -1.02 18.75 -14.74
CA THR A 81 -1.12 19.42 -13.44
C THR A 81 -2.46 20.10 -13.28
N TYR A 82 -2.89 20.86 -14.31
CA TYR A 82 -4.22 21.46 -14.36
C TYR A 82 -5.31 20.42 -14.17
N LYS A 83 -5.30 19.30 -14.91
CA LYS A 83 -6.32 18.26 -14.80
C LYS A 83 -6.39 17.67 -13.39
N LYS A 84 -5.25 17.37 -12.77
CA LYS A 84 -5.18 16.83 -11.40
C LYS A 84 -5.73 17.82 -10.37
N VAL A 85 -5.22 19.06 -10.40
CA VAL A 85 -5.64 20.12 -9.48
C VAL A 85 -7.11 20.51 -9.69
N LYS A 86 -7.61 20.51 -10.94
CA LYS A 86 -9.01 20.77 -11.25
C LYS A 86 -9.92 19.68 -10.70
N LYS A 87 -9.54 18.39 -10.85
CA LYS A 87 -10.28 17.27 -10.25
C LYS A 87 -10.36 17.44 -8.72
N GLU A 88 -9.23 17.70 -8.07
CA GLU A 88 -9.17 17.92 -6.61
C GLU A 88 -10.01 19.12 -6.17
N TYR A 89 -9.91 20.26 -6.88
CA TYR A 89 -10.73 21.44 -6.63
C TYR A 89 -12.23 21.12 -6.73
N ASP A 90 -12.66 20.48 -7.82
CA ASP A 90 -14.07 20.15 -8.06
C ASP A 90 -14.63 19.19 -7.00
N MET A 91 -13.81 18.26 -6.52
CA MET A 91 -14.20 17.31 -5.48
C MET A 91 -14.26 17.95 -4.10
N ASN A 92 -13.25 18.75 -3.74
CA ASN A 92 -13.18 19.42 -2.45
C ASN A 92 -14.24 20.53 -2.30
N LYS A 93 -14.52 21.28 -3.38
CA LYS A 93 -15.52 22.36 -3.36
C LYS A 93 -16.95 21.86 -3.13
N LYS A 94 -17.23 20.58 -3.42
CA LYS A 94 -18.54 19.95 -3.17
C LYS A 94 -18.78 19.66 -1.68
N ILE A 95 -17.74 19.61 -0.86
CA ILE A 95 -17.85 19.32 0.57
C ILE A 95 -17.98 20.63 1.35
N PRO A 96 -18.99 20.79 2.22
CA PRO A 96 -19.04 21.93 3.14
C PRO A 96 -17.80 21.97 4.05
N ALA A 97 -17.14 23.12 4.13
CA ALA A 97 -15.88 23.26 4.87
C ALA A 97 -15.98 22.84 6.35
N ASP A 98 -17.09 23.16 7.02
CA ASP A 98 -17.34 22.78 8.41
C ASP A 98 -17.51 21.26 8.58
N GLU A 99 -18.10 20.56 7.59
CA GLU A 99 -18.20 19.10 7.61
C GLU A 99 -16.85 18.43 7.36
N TYR A 100 -16.05 18.93 6.42
CA TYR A 100 -14.70 18.44 6.18
C TYR A 100 -13.83 18.58 7.43
N LYS A 101 -13.86 19.75 8.07
CA LYS A 101 -13.15 20.00 9.33
C LYS A 101 -13.61 19.06 10.45
N ALA A 102 -14.92 18.86 10.60
CA ALA A 102 -15.47 17.94 11.59
C ALA A 102 -15.00 16.50 11.33
N PHE A 103 -14.97 16.06 10.07
CA PHE A 103 -14.50 14.74 9.68
C PHE A 103 -13.02 14.52 9.99
N VAL A 104 -12.15 15.50 9.70
CA VAL A 104 -10.71 15.42 10.04
C VAL A 104 -10.49 15.30 11.56
N ILE A 105 -11.27 16.04 12.36
CA ILE A 105 -11.20 15.94 13.82
C ILE A 105 -11.72 14.56 14.29
N LEU A 106 -12.79 14.06 13.67
CA LEU A 106 -13.36 12.76 13.96
C LEU A 106 -12.37 11.63 13.69
N THR A 107 -11.74 11.58 12.52
CA THR A 107 -10.78 10.52 12.16
C THR A 107 -9.53 10.55 13.03
N SER A 108 -9.00 11.73 13.36
CA SER A 108 -7.87 11.86 14.29
C SER A 108 -8.18 11.32 15.69
N LYS A 109 -9.37 11.61 16.23
CA LYS A 109 -9.82 11.05 17.53
C LYS A 109 -10.09 9.56 17.44
N SER A 110 -10.68 9.13 16.34
CA SER A 110 -11.03 7.75 16.04
C SER A 110 -9.79 6.85 15.99
N GLU A 111 -8.70 7.26 15.36
CA GLU A 111 -7.42 6.52 15.38
C GLU A 111 -6.91 6.30 16.80
N SER A 112 -6.93 7.35 17.64
CA SER A 112 -6.50 7.24 19.04
C SER A 112 -7.40 6.30 19.85
N ALA A 113 -8.72 6.37 19.63
CA ALA A 113 -9.68 5.48 20.28
C ALA A 113 -9.57 4.02 19.78
N TRP A 114 -9.22 3.83 18.50
CA TRP A 114 -9.00 2.54 17.88
C TRP A 114 -7.76 1.85 18.47
N GLU A 115 -6.65 2.57 18.70
CA GLU A 115 -5.46 1.99 19.34
C GLU A 115 -5.82 1.37 20.70
N GLU A 116 -6.55 2.12 21.54
CA GLU A 116 -6.99 1.63 22.84
C GLU A 116 -8.01 0.48 22.72
N ALA A 117 -8.94 0.55 21.78
CA ALA A 117 -9.95 -0.48 21.54
C ALA A 117 -9.32 -1.79 21.05
N LYS A 118 -8.33 -1.72 20.16
CA LYS A 118 -7.57 -2.87 19.65
C LYS A 118 -6.81 -3.56 20.78
N ASP A 119 -6.08 -2.79 21.60
CA ASP A 119 -5.32 -3.33 22.73
C ASP A 119 -6.21 -4.02 23.77
N LYS A 120 -7.46 -3.55 23.94
CA LYS A 120 -8.45 -4.12 24.85
C LYS A 120 -9.36 -5.16 24.20
N SER A 121 -9.23 -5.38 22.89
CA SER A 121 -10.15 -6.18 22.09
C SER A 121 -11.63 -5.82 22.31
N ASP A 122 -11.95 -4.53 22.43
CA ASP A 122 -13.30 -4.03 22.73
C ASP A 122 -13.86 -3.16 21.60
N PHE A 123 -14.58 -3.79 20.67
CA PHE A 123 -15.21 -3.07 19.56
C PHE A 123 -16.24 -2.03 20.01
N LYS A 124 -16.85 -2.16 21.20
CA LYS A 124 -17.85 -1.19 21.67
C LYS A 124 -17.24 0.19 21.91
N MET A 125 -15.95 0.26 22.26
CA MET A 125 -15.22 1.52 22.38
C MET A 125 -15.08 2.23 21.03
N PHE A 126 -14.89 1.47 19.96
CA PHE A 126 -14.66 1.98 18.61
C PHE A 126 -15.97 2.21 17.82
N TYR A 127 -17.01 1.43 18.09
CA TYR A 127 -18.32 1.49 17.43
C TYR A 127 -18.86 2.92 17.19
N PRO A 128 -18.94 3.82 18.20
CA PRO A 128 -19.50 5.15 17.97
C PRO A 128 -18.73 5.96 16.93
N TYR A 129 -17.39 5.82 16.89
CA TYR A 129 -16.54 6.50 15.91
C TYR A 129 -16.72 5.90 14.52
N LEU A 130 -16.64 4.57 14.39
CA LEU A 130 -16.80 3.90 13.11
C LEU A 130 -18.16 4.22 12.48
N LYS A 131 -19.22 4.26 13.29
CA LYS A 131 -20.56 4.63 12.83
C LYS A 131 -20.60 6.06 12.28
N GLU A 132 -20.08 7.03 13.02
CA GLU A 132 -20.07 8.44 12.59
C GLU A 132 -19.20 8.64 11.33
N ILE A 133 -18.08 7.92 11.21
CA ILE A 133 -17.23 7.94 10.01
C ILE A 133 -18.01 7.39 8.82
N VAL A 134 -18.61 6.20 8.91
CA VAL A 134 -19.38 5.59 7.81
C VAL A 134 -20.55 6.50 7.39
N GLU A 135 -21.29 7.07 8.35
CA GLU A 135 -22.39 8.00 8.06
C GLU A 135 -21.89 9.27 7.37
N THR A 136 -20.74 9.81 7.78
CA THR A 136 -20.15 11.00 7.17
C THR A 136 -19.60 10.72 5.77
N THR A 137 -18.90 9.60 5.58
CA THR A 137 -18.41 9.17 4.26
C THR A 137 -19.57 8.93 3.30
N LYS A 138 -20.71 8.38 3.74
CA LYS A 138 -21.93 8.28 2.91
C LYS A 138 -22.47 9.65 2.46
N ARG A 139 -22.41 10.67 3.33
CA ARG A 139 -22.76 12.05 2.94
C ARG A 139 -21.76 12.59 1.92
N PHE A 140 -20.46 12.36 2.09
CA PHE A 140 -19.45 12.79 1.12
C PHE A 140 -19.66 12.15 -0.25
N VAL A 141 -20.00 10.86 -0.33
CA VAL A 141 -20.38 10.21 -1.60
C VAL A 141 -21.58 10.91 -2.24
N THR A 142 -22.56 11.38 -1.45
CA THR A 142 -23.70 12.15 -1.97
C THR A 142 -23.25 13.51 -2.55
N TYR A 143 -22.27 14.17 -1.93
CA TYR A 143 -21.70 15.42 -2.43
C TYR A 143 -20.90 15.21 -3.71
N TRP A 144 -20.02 14.21 -3.73
CA TRP A 144 -19.17 13.89 -4.86
C TRP A 144 -19.96 13.39 -6.07
N GLY A 145 -21.02 12.63 -5.81
CA GLY A 145 -21.87 11.99 -6.80
C GLY A 145 -21.51 10.51 -6.97
N VAL A 146 -22.53 9.69 -7.17
CA VAL A 146 -22.39 8.24 -7.37
C VAL A 146 -21.82 7.94 -8.74
N LYS A 147 -20.73 7.16 -8.79
CA LYS A 147 -20.13 6.65 -10.03
C LYS A 147 -20.72 5.31 -10.45
N ASP A 148 -20.99 5.14 -11.74
CA ASP A 148 -21.43 3.89 -12.37
C ASP A 148 -22.59 3.18 -11.64
N ASN A 149 -23.51 3.95 -11.04
CA ASN A 149 -24.64 3.49 -10.23
C ASN A 149 -24.25 2.70 -8.96
N ASN A 150 -23.01 2.79 -8.48
CA ASN A 150 -22.56 2.17 -7.24
C ASN A 150 -21.86 3.22 -6.34
N PRO A 151 -22.38 3.52 -5.13
CA PRO A 151 -21.77 4.51 -4.25
C PRO A 151 -20.31 4.19 -3.89
N TYR A 152 -19.98 2.89 -3.77
CA TYR A 152 -18.63 2.44 -3.44
C TYR A 152 -17.61 2.73 -4.55
N ASN A 153 -18.02 2.79 -5.83
CA ASN A 153 -17.14 3.17 -6.95
C ASN A 153 -16.59 4.59 -6.79
N THR A 154 -17.33 5.47 -6.12
CA THR A 154 -16.86 6.83 -5.82
C THR A 154 -15.66 6.80 -4.87
N LEU A 155 -15.68 5.90 -3.88
CA LEU A 155 -14.60 5.74 -2.90
C LEU A 155 -13.40 4.99 -3.50
N LEU A 156 -13.66 3.99 -4.35
CA LEU A 156 -12.61 3.29 -5.10
C LEU A 156 -11.80 4.25 -5.98
N ASP A 157 -12.46 5.18 -6.68
CA ASP A 157 -11.79 6.10 -7.62
C ASP A 157 -10.84 7.11 -6.94
N GLU A 158 -10.99 7.33 -5.63
CA GLU A 158 -10.05 8.17 -4.87
C GLU A 158 -8.68 7.52 -4.74
N TYR A 159 -8.62 6.18 -4.66
CA TYR A 159 -7.38 5.42 -4.50
C TYR A 159 -6.90 4.75 -5.77
N GLU A 160 -7.84 4.34 -6.63
CA GLU A 160 -7.59 3.67 -7.90
C GLU A 160 -8.45 4.27 -9.02
N PRO A 161 -8.04 5.42 -9.61
CA PRO A 161 -8.84 6.10 -10.63
C PRO A 161 -9.21 5.22 -11.82
N GLY A 162 -10.50 5.09 -12.09
CA GLY A 162 -11.05 4.25 -13.17
C GLY A 162 -11.32 2.79 -12.79
N MET A 163 -11.08 2.39 -11.53
CA MET A 163 -11.49 1.09 -11.01
C MET A 163 -12.96 1.09 -10.58
N THR A 164 -13.65 -0.03 -10.76
CA THR A 164 -15.05 -0.19 -10.38
C THR A 164 -15.31 -1.54 -9.70
N THR A 165 -16.43 -1.67 -9.00
CA THR A 165 -16.87 -2.94 -8.40
C THR A 165 -17.10 -4.03 -9.43
N GLU A 166 -17.53 -3.68 -10.64
CA GLU A 166 -17.73 -4.66 -11.71
C GLU A 166 -16.40 -5.32 -12.09
N ILE A 167 -15.35 -4.52 -12.28
CA ILE A 167 -14.00 -5.01 -12.58
C ILE A 167 -13.47 -5.83 -11.39
N LEU A 168 -13.58 -5.29 -10.17
CA LEU A 168 -13.10 -5.96 -8.96
C LEU A 168 -13.80 -7.30 -8.70
N ASP A 169 -15.13 -7.36 -8.86
CA ASP A 169 -15.91 -8.58 -8.68
C ASP A 169 -15.49 -9.68 -9.68
N GLU A 170 -15.18 -9.30 -10.92
CA GLU A 170 -14.63 -10.20 -11.94
C GLU A 170 -13.25 -10.72 -11.54
N VAL A 171 -12.26 -9.83 -11.36
CA VAL A 171 -10.86 -10.24 -11.13
C VAL A 171 -10.65 -10.91 -9.77
N PHE A 172 -11.37 -10.49 -8.73
CA PHE A 172 -11.32 -11.17 -7.43
C PHE A 172 -12.02 -12.52 -7.49
N GLY A 173 -13.11 -12.64 -8.24
CA GLY A 173 -13.79 -13.90 -8.48
C GLY A 173 -12.88 -14.91 -9.16
N GLU A 174 -12.21 -14.51 -10.24
CA GLU A 174 -11.23 -15.35 -10.97
C GLU A 174 -10.09 -15.82 -10.07
N LEU A 175 -9.46 -14.89 -9.33
CA LEU A 175 -8.37 -15.22 -8.42
C LEU A 175 -8.83 -16.16 -7.31
N ARG A 176 -9.94 -15.82 -6.62
CA ARG A 176 -10.48 -16.60 -5.49
C ARG A 176 -10.78 -18.05 -5.87
N ASN A 177 -11.37 -18.26 -7.04
CA ASN A 177 -11.72 -19.59 -7.55
C ASN A 177 -10.49 -20.50 -7.74
N ARG A 178 -9.30 -19.93 -7.87
CA ARG A 178 -8.03 -20.66 -8.03
C ARG A 178 -7.27 -20.80 -6.71
N ILE A 179 -7.17 -19.73 -5.92
CA ILE A 179 -6.36 -19.72 -4.69
C ILE A 179 -7.01 -20.49 -3.53
N VAL A 180 -8.35 -20.48 -3.40
CA VAL A 180 -9.02 -21.21 -2.30
C VAL A 180 -8.82 -22.73 -2.42
N PRO A 181 -9.04 -23.37 -3.59
CA PRO A 181 -8.70 -24.77 -3.77
C PRO A 181 -7.21 -25.09 -3.56
N LEU A 182 -6.31 -24.18 -3.97
CA LEU A 182 -4.87 -24.35 -3.77
C LEU A 182 -4.51 -24.33 -2.27
N ALA A 183 -5.01 -23.35 -1.52
CA ALA A 183 -4.81 -23.25 -0.07
C ALA A 183 -5.30 -24.50 0.66
N LYS A 184 -6.44 -25.07 0.24
CA LYS A 184 -6.94 -26.34 0.77
C LYS A 184 -5.99 -27.51 0.49
N LYS A 185 -5.48 -27.64 -0.74
CA LYS A 185 -4.50 -28.69 -1.08
C LYS A 185 -3.21 -28.55 -0.27
N ILE A 186 -2.76 -27.32 -0.02
CA ILE A 186 -1.59 -27.04 0.81
C ILE A 186 -1.84 -27.48 2.25
N ALA A 187 -2.98 -27.12 2.83
CA ALA A 187 -3.34 -27.52 4.19
C ALA A 187 -3.41 -29.05 4.36
N ASP A 188 -3.87 -29.77 3.33
CA ASP A 188 -3.98 -31.24 3.31
C ASP A 188 -2.64 -31.94 2.97
N SER A 189 -1.62 -31.20 2.51
CA SER A 189 -0.33 -31.78 2.09
C SER A 189 0.45 -32.34 3.28
N GLN A 190 1.06 -33.51 3.07
CA GLN A 190 2.00 -34.11 4.03
C GLN A 190 3.38 -33.44 4.01
N ASN A 191 3.66 -32.59 3.01
CA ASN A 191 4.93 -31.89 2.85
C ASN A 191 4.87 -30.50 3.48
N GLN A 192 4.70 -30.43 4.79
CA GLN A 192 4.72 -29.15 5.52
C GLN A 192 6.16 -28.72 5.83
N PRO A 193 6.55 -27.45 5.55
CA PRO A 193 7.86 -26.94 5.89
C PRO A 193 8.06 -26.85 7.42
N LYS A 194 9.30 -27.02 7.88
CA LYS A 194 9.65 -26.80 9.28
C LYS A 194 9.92 -25.32 9.50
N THR A 195 9.18 -24.67 10.41
CA THR A 195 9.29 -23.21 10.61
C THR A 195 9.83 -22.80 11.98
N ASN A 196 10.00 -23.74 12.93
CA ASN A 196 10.41 -23.44 14.31
C ASN A 196 11.73 -22.65 14.43
N PHE A 197 12.65 -22.79 13.47
CA PHE A 197 13.92 -22.04 13.51
C PHE A 197 13.76 -20.56 13.16
N LEU A 198 12.68 -20.16 12.47
CA LEU A 198 12.38 -18.76 12.16
C LEU A 198 12.11 -17.95 13.43
N PHE A 199 11.60 -18.61 14.48
CA PHE A 199 11.18 -17.99 15.72
C PHE A 199 12.24 -17.99 16.83
N LYS A 200 13.51 -18.25 16.48
CA LYS A 200 14.62 -18.08 17.42
C LYS A 200 15.02 -16.61 17.49
N THR A 201 15.69 -16.24 18.58
CA THR A 201 16.15 -14.87 18.79
C THR A 201 17.15 -14.42 17.73
N PHE A 202 16.77 -13.39 16.97
CA PHE A 202 17.64 -12.62 16.09
C PHE A 202 17.77 -11.21 16.66
N PRO A 203 18.91 -10.82 17.26
CA PRO A 203 19.07 -9.52 17.90
C PRO A 203 18.72 -8.35 16.98
N LYS A 204 17.96 -7.38 17.49
CA LYS A 204 17.48 -6.21 16.75
C LYS A 204 18.60 -5.46 16.00
N ASP A 205 19.72 -5.20 16.66
CA ASP A 205 20.84 -4.46 16.05
C ASP A 205 21.42 -5.20 14.84
N LYS A 206 21.38 -6.54 14.85
CA LYS A 206 21.84 -7.38 13.75
C LYS A 206 20.82 -7.41 12.60
N GLN A 207 19.52 -7.45 12.90
CA GLN A 207 18.48 -7.28 11.89
C GLN A 207 18.60 -5.93 11.20
N LYS A 208 18.83 -4.86 11.97
CA LYS A 208 19.02 -3.51 11.43
C LYS A 208 20.17 -3.43 10.44
N GLN A 209 21.33 -3.98 10.79
CA GLN A 209 22.48 -3.97 9.88
C GLN A 209 22.22 -4.79 8.62
N PHE A 210 21.60 -5.97 8.76
CA PHE A 210 21.20 -6.77 7.60
C PHE A 210 20.19 -6.01 6.70
N SER A 211 19.16 -5.39 7.27
CA SER A 211 18.21 -4.54 6.55
C SER A 211 18.90 -3.42 5.77
N LEU A 212 19.91 -2.76 6.35
CA LEU A 212 20.68 -1.71 5.68
C LEU A 212 21.50 -2.24 4.51
N ASP A 213 22.07 -3.45 4.62
CA ASP A 213 22.79 -4.08 3.52
C ASP A 213 21.85 -4.47 2.38
N ILE A 214 20.68 -5.02 2.69
CA ILE A 214 19.64 -5.33 1.70
C ILE A 214 19.16 -4.05 1.00
N LEU A 215 18.89 -2.95 1.72
CA LEU A 215 18.47 -1.68 1.11
C LEU A 215 19.48 -1.15 0.08
N LYS A 216 20.79 -1.23 0.40
CA LYS A 216 21.85 -0.84 -0.53
C LYS A 216 21.84 -1.74 -1.77
N GLN A 217 21.68 -3.05 -1.60
CA GLN A 217 21.60 -4.00 -2.70
C GLN A 217 20.40 -3.74 -3.63
N LEU A 218 19.23 -3.42 -3.05
CA LEU A 218 18.03 -3.08 -3.81
C LEU A 218 18.15 -1.74 -4.56
N GLY A 219 19.14 -0.92 -4.22
CA GLY A 219 19.42 0.36 -4.85
C GLY A 219 18.70 1.55 -4.25
N TYR A 220 18.27 1.45 -2.98
CA TYR A 220 17.72 2.58 -2.22
C TYR A 220 18.79 3.65 -1.99
N ASP A 221 18.47 4.88 -2.35
CA ASP A 221 19.39 6.00 -2.19
C ASP A 221 19.30 6.61 -0.78
N PHE A 222 20.33 6.40 0.03
CA PHE A 222 20.44 6.96 1.38
C PHE A 222 20.85 8.44 1.42
N GLU A 223 21.30 9.03 0.30
CA GLU A 223 21.45 10.49 0.21
C GLU A 223 20.09 11.16 -0.01
N ALA A 224 19.11 10.41 -0.53
CA ALA A 224 17.73 10.84 -0.78
C ALA A 224 16.71 10.17 0.17
N GLY A 225 17.13 9.70 1.34
CA GLY A 225 16.27 8.94 2.24
C GLY A 225 16.94 8.43 3.52
N ARG A 226 16.16 7.77 4.37
CA ARG A 226 16.61 7.13 5.62
C ARG A 226 15.64 6.06 6.10
N LEU A 227 16.17 5.12 6.90
CA LEU A 227 15.43 4.07 7.60
C LEU A 227 15.30 4.39 9.10
N ASP A 228 14.07 4.35 9.61
CA ASP A 228 13.75 4.54 11.03
C ASP A 228 12.82 3.44 11.58
N GLU A 229 12.62 3.43 12.89
CA GLU A 229 11.75 2.48 13.55
C GLU A 229 10.37 3.06 13.84
N THR A 230 9.34 2.22 13.74
CA THR A 230 7.95 2.57 14.02
C THR A 230 7.19 1.35 14.55
N VAL A 231 5.95 1.56 15.00
CA VAL A 231 5.02 0.49 15.37
C VAL A 231 4.41 -0.18 14.13
N HIS A 232 4.07 0.60 13.11
CA HIS A 232 3.50 0.14 11.84
C HIS A 232 4.39 0.65 10.70
N PRO A 233 5.14 -0.22 10.00
CA PRO A 233 5.98 0.16 8.87
C PRO A 233 5.22 0.96 7.81
N PHE A 234 5.89 1.94 7.21
CA PHE A 234 5.41 2.75 6.11
C PHE A 234 6.58 3.46 5.40
N ALA A 235 6.35 3.82 4.14
CA ALA A 235 7.16 4.71 3.34
C ALA A 235 6.46 6.07 3.17
N THR A 236 7.23 7.15 3.09
CA THR A 236 6.72 8.49 2.80
C THR A 236 7.67 9.22 1.85
N GLY A 237 7.16 9.59 0.67
CA GLY A 237 7.83 10.51 -0.24
C GLY A 237 7.51 11.95 0.16
N LEU A 238 8.43 12.63 0.84
CA LEU A 238 8.25 14.04 1.19
C LEU A 238 8.54 14.92 -0.02
N ASN A 239 9.62 14.58 -0.71
CA ASN A 239 9.98 15.04 -2.05
C ASN A 239 10.93 13.98 -2.65
N ARG A 240 11.30 14.11 -3.93
CA ARG A 240 12.15 13.13 -4.61
C ARG A 240 13.52 12.91 -3.93
N GLY A 241 14.06 13.94 -3.28
CA GLY A 241 15.31 13.88 -2.52
C GLY A 241 15.14 13.55 -1.02
N ASP A 242 13.93 13.24 -0.55
CA ASP A 242 13.66 12.87 0.83
C ASP A 242 12.50 11.86 0.90
N VAL A 243 12.82 10.61 0.56
CA VAL A 243 11.89 9.48 0.60
C VAL A 243 12.29 8.58 1.76
N ARG A 244 11.50 8.60 2.84
CA ARG A 244 11.83 7.89 4.09
C ARG A 244 11.06 6.59 4.20
N ILE A 245 11.70 5.59 4.78
CA ILE A 245 11.07 4.30 5.07
C ILE A 245 11.21 3.99 6.54
N THR A 246 10.30 3.17 7.05
CA THR A 246 10.32 2.74 8.44
C THR A 246 10.13 1.23 8.54
N THR A 247 10.60 0.63 9.63
CA THR A 247 10.46 -0.80 9.88
C THR A 247 10.18 -1.10 11.34
N LYS A 248 9.84 -2.35 11.65
CA LYS A 248 9.64 -2.86 13.00
C LYS A 248 10.49 -4.11 13.18
N TYR A 249 11.39 -4.08 14.16
CA TYR A 249 12.21 -5.23 14.51
C TYR A 249 11.51 -6.12 15.54
N ASP A 250 11.29 -7.38 15.18
CA ASP A 250 10.85 -8.43 16.10
C ASP A 250 11.99 -9.43 16.27
N GLU A 251 12.56 -9.50 17.48
CA GLU A 251 13.66 -10.42 17.77
C GLU A 251 13.24 -11.89 17.70
N ASN A 252 11.94 -12.19 17.73
CA ASN A 252 11.41 -13.55 17.62
C ASN A 252 10.78 -13.84 16.26
N ASP A 253 10.80 -12.90 15.31
CA ASP A 253 10.45 -13.16 13.93
C ASP A 253 11.10 -12.13 12.99
N PHE A 254 12.32 -12.44 12.54
CA PHE A 254 13.10 -11.54 11.69
C PHE A 254 12.42 -11.18 10.36
N ARG A 255 11.49 -12.03 9.90
CA ARG A 255 10.78 -11.86 8.63
C ARG A 255 9.98 -10.56 8.61
N SER A 256 9.42 -10.17 9.75
CA SER A 256 8.67 -8.91 9.88
C SER A 256 9.53 -7.71 9.51
N ALA A 257 10.76 -7.65 10.02
CA ALA A 257 11.68 -6.55 9.71
C ALA A 257 12.23 -6.64 8.29
N VAL A 258 12.66 -7.83 7.85
CA VAL A 258 13.34 -7.99 6.56
C VAL A 258 12.36 -7.77 5.41
N PHE A 259 11.25 -8.52 5.35
CA PHE A 259 10.29 -8.38 4.26
C PHE A 259 9.55 -7.04 4.35
N GLY A 260 9.24 -6.55 5.55
CA GLY A 260 8.71 -5.20 5.73
C GLY A 260 9.65 -4.12 5.18
N THR A 261 10.96 -4.22 5.43
CA THR A 261 11.93 -3.26 4.87
C THR A 261 12.02 -3.36 3.34
N ILE A 262 11.99 -4.57 2.78
CA ILE A 262 11.99 -4.77 1.32
C ILE A 262 10.71 -4.21 0.70
N HIS A 263 9.57 -4.39 1.34
CA HIS A 263 8.27 -3.84 0.95
C HIS A 263 8.33 -2.31 0.88
N GLU A 264 8.72 -1.66 1.98
CA GLU A 264 8.83 -0.20 2.02
C GLU A 264 9.91 0.32 1.05
N CYS A 265 10.97 -0.46 0.79
CA CYS A 265 11.95 -0.13 -0.22
C CYS A 265 11.35 -0.08 -1.62
N GLY A 266 10.44 -0.99 -1.98
CA GLY A 266 9.78 -0.96 -3.29
C GLY A 266 8.94 0.31 -3.49
N HIS A 267 8.24 0.74 -2.45
CA HIS A 267 7.60 2.06 -2.42
C HIS A 267 8.60 3.20 -2.60
N ALA A 268 9.69 3.18 -1.85
CA ALA A 268 10.68 4.24 -1.92
C ALA A 268 11.38 4.33 -3.27
N LEU A 269 11.68 3.19 -3.90
CA LEU A 269 12.26 3.13 -5.23
C LEU A 269 11.33 3.71 -6.29
N TYR A 270 10.01 3.55 -6.13
CA TYR A 270 9.06 4.25 -7.00
C TYR A 270 9.25 5.77 -6.87
N GLU A 271 9.10 6.31 -5.66
CA GLU A 271 9.14 7.75 -5.40
C GLU A 271 10.50 8.40 -5.75
N GLN A 272 11.62 7.72 -5.46
CA GLN A 272 12.98 8.21 -5.78
C GLN A 272 13.27 8.25 -7.29
N ASN A 273 12.53 7.49 -8.11
CA ASN A 273 12.76 7.38 -9.55
C ASN A 273 11.65 8.01 -10.41
N ILE A 274 10.78 8.82 -9.80
CA ILE A 274 9.89 9.71 -10.55
C ILE A 274 10.73 10.76 -11.30
N ALA A 275 10.30 11.17 -12.50
CA ALA A 275 11.07 12.08 -13.33
C ALA A 275 11.26 13.47 -12.68
N GLU A 276 12.48 13.99 -12.75
CA GLU A 276 12.90 15.27 -12.14
C GLU A 276 12.08 16.47 -12.63
N GLU A 277 11.62 16.45 -13.87
CA GLU A 277 10.78 17.49 -14.46
C GLU A 277 9.40 17.65 -13.78
N LEU A 278 8.97 16.67 -12.97
CA LEU A 278 7.72 16.72 -12.22
C LEU A 278 7.90 17.32 -10.81
N GLU A 279 9.12 17.55 -10.35
CA GLU A 279 9.42 17.98 -8.97
C GLU A 279 8.64 19.24 -8.55
N GLY A 280 8.09 19.20 -7.33
CA GLY A 280 7.28 20.28 -6.76
C GLY A 280 5.86 20.39 -7.33
N LEU A 281 5.46 19.48 -8.23
CA LEU A 281 4.08 19.37 -8.72
C LEU A 281 3.40 18.16 -8.09
N PRO A 282 2.06 18.13 -7.97
CA PRO A 282 1.31 16.95 -7.52
C PRO A 282 1.49 15.73 -8.44
N LEU A 283 2.17 15.89 -9.58
CA LEU A 283 2.50 14.82 -10.50
C LEU A 283 3.74 14.02 -10.05
N ALA A 284 4.59 14.58 -9.20
CA ALA A 284 5.73 13.89 -8.58
C ALA A 284 5.29 13.00 -7.41
N SER A 285 4.38 12.07 -7.69
CA SER A 285 3.89 11.06 -6.77
C SER A 285 3.31 9.89 -7.58
N GLY A 286 3.24 8.70 -6.97
CA GLY A 286 2.60 7.55 -7.57
C GLY A 286 1.18 7.81 -8.10
N THR A 287 0.82 7.20 -9.24
CA THR A 287 -0.47 7.49 -9.90
C THR A 287 -1.69 6.93 -9.17
N SER A 288 -1.53 5.89 -8.36
CA SER A 288 -2.57 5.24 -7.56
C SER A 288 -1.94 4.39 -6.48
N MET A 289 -2.74 4.03 -5.47
CA MET A 289 -2.29 3.13 -4.42
C MET A 289 -1.99 1.73 -4.98
N GLY A 290 -2.75 1.25 -5.98
CA GLY A 290 -2.50 -0.05 -6.60
C GLY A 290 -1.17 -0.09 -7.35
N ILE A 291 -0.82 0.94 -8.12
CA ILE A 291 0.51 1.00 -8.75
C ILE A 291 1.60 1.14 -7.69
N HIS A 292 1.37 1.91 -6.62
CA HIS A 292 2.35 2.04 -5.54
C HIS A 292 2.61 0.70 -4.82
N GLU A 293 1.54 -0.02 -4.47
CA GLU A 293 1.59 -1.38 -3.90
C GLU A 293 2.16 -2.42 -4.86
N SER A 294 2.01 -2.22 -6.17
CA SER A 294 2.66 -3.11 -7.14
C SER A 294 4.17 -3.06 -7.02
N GLN A 295 4.75 -1.90 -6.68
CA GLN A 295 6.20 -1.77 -6.54
C GLN A 295 6.69 -2.38 -5.23
N SER A 296 6.00 -2.15 -4.11
CA SER A 296 6.35 -2.80 -2.83
C SER A 296 6.25 -4.32 -2.92
N LEU A 297 5.14 -4.84 -3.42
CA LEU A 297 4.91 -6.28 -3.55
C LEU A 297 5.82 -6.91 -4.63
N PHE A 298 6.21 -6.15 -5.67
CA PHE A 298 7.22 -6.62 -6.62
C PHE A 298 8.53 -6.94 -5.91
N TYR A 299 9.06 -5.98 -5.15
CA TYR A 299 10.32 -6.15 -4.44
C TYR A 299 10.19 -7.15 -3.29
N GLU A 300 9.10 -7.13 -2.52
CA GLU A 300 8.91 -8.07 -1.41
C GLU A 300 8.83 -9.52 -1.90
N ASN A 301 7.95 -9.78 -2.87
CA ASN A 301 7.56 -11.15 -3.22
C ASN A 301 8.32 -11.71 -4.42
N PHE A 302 8.46 -10.92 -5.49
CA PHE A 302 9.09 -11.40 -6.72
C PHE A 302 10.62 -11.28 -6.70
N VAL A 303 11.17 -10.44 -5.83
CA VAL A 303 12.61 -10.37 -5.53
C VAL A 303 12.89 -11.00 -4.16
N GLY A 304 12.37 -10.42 -3.07
CA GLY A 304 12.71 -10.80 -1.70
C GLY A 304 12.32 -12.22 -1.32
N ARG A 305 11.27 -12.80 -1.90
CA ARG A 305 10.86 -14.21 -1.70
C ARG A 305 11.24 -15.14 -2.85
N ASN A 306 12.04 -14.66 -3.81
CA ASN A 306 12.62 -15.48 -4.86
C ASN A 306 13.77 -16.33 -4.32
N GLU A 307 13.86 -17.60 -4.74
CA GLU A 307 14.92 -18.51 -4.31
C GLU A 307 16.33 -17.99 -4.62
N LYS A 308 16.50 -17.38 -5.80
CA LYS A 308 17.78 -16.84 -6.28
C LYS A 308 18.28 -15.66 -5.49
N PHE A 309 17.38 -14.84 -4.95
CA PHE A 309 17.74 -13.76 -4.06
C PHE A 309 18.40 -14.28 -2.77
N TRP A 310 17.94 -15.42 -2.26
CA TRP A 310 18.51 -16.03 -1.06
C TRP A 310 19.71 -16.92 -1.36
N GLU A 311 19.83 -17.52 -2.55
CA GLU A 311 21.10 -18.14 -2.98
C GLU A 311 22.28 -17.16 -2.87
N HIS A 312 22.03 -15.86 -3.13
CA HIS A 312 23.00 -14.78 -2.90
C HIS A 312 23.14 -14.37 -1.43
N ASN A 313 22.01 -14.14 -0.75
CA ASN A 313 21.99 -13.44 0.54
C ASN A 313 22.04 -14.34 1.77
N TYR A 314 21.90 -15.65 1.62
CA TYR A 314 21.74 -16.55 2.77
C TYR A 314 23.01 -16.67 3.62
N GLU A 315 24.20 -16.71 3.01
CA GLU A 315 25.46 -16.70 3.76
C GLU A 315 25.63 -15.39 4.56
N THR A 316 25.24 -14.26 3.98
CA THR A 316 25.22 -12.97 4.65
C THR A 316 24.26 -12.98 5.85
N LEU A 317 23.03 -13.48 5.67
CA LEU A 317 22.06 -13.65 6.76
C LEU A 317 22.62 -14.54 7.89
N GLN A 318 23.23 -15.66 7.53
CA GLN A 318 23.87 -16.57 8.50
C GLN A 318 25.00 -15.89 9.29
N SER A 319 25.75 -14.98 8.68
CA SER A 319 26.80 -14.22 9.37
C SER A 319 26.24 -13.27 10.45
N TYR A 320 25.02 -12.76 10.25
CA TYR A 320 24.32 -11.90 11.22
C TYR A 320 23.64 -12.69 12.35
N ALA A 321 23.20 -13.92 12.07
CA ALA A 321 22.49 -14.79 13.02
C ALA A 321 22.95 -16.27 12.95
N PRO A 322 24.23 -16.58 13.29
CA PRO A 322 24.80 -17.92 13.11
C PRO A 322 24.14 -18.98 14.00
N GLU A 323 23.70 -18.61 15.21
CA GLU A 323 23.01 -19.54 16.13
C GLU A 323 21.63 -19.96 15.62
N GLN A 324 20.99 -19.10 14.82
CA GLN A 324 19.67 -19.34 14.25
C GLN A 324 19.76 -20.15 12.96
N PHE A 325 20.60 -19.71 12.01
CA PHE A 325 20.62 -20.22 10.63
C PHE A 325 21.87 -21.04 10.27
N GLY A 326 22.93 -21.05 11.08
CA GLY A 326 24.24 -21.64 10.71
C GLY A 326 24.25 -23.16 10.48
N HIS A 327 23.18 -23.86 10.85
CA HIS A 327 22.99 -25.30 10.60
C HIS A 327 21.75 -25.61 9.77
N ILE A 328 21.08 -24.58 9.23
CA ILE A 328 19.87 -24.72 8.43
C ILE A 328 20.27 -24.71 6.95
N ALA A 329 19.86 -25.73 6.20
CA ALA A 329 20.08 -25.78 4.76
C ALA A 329 19.27 -24.66 4.06
N VAL A 330 19.78 -24.12 2.97
CA VAL A 330 19.10 -23.01 2.24
C VAL A 330 17.74 -23.44 1.73
N GLU A 331 17.57 -24.71 1.36
CA GLU A 331 16.30 -25.27 0.89
C GLU A 331 15.25 -25.31 2.02
N ASP A 332 15.66 -25.69 3.24
CA ASP A 332 14.78 -25.66 4.42
C ASP A 332 14.40 -24.22 4.78
N PHE A 333 15.34 -23.29 4.69
CA PHE A 333 15.10 -21.86 4.87
C PHE A 333 14.09 -21.31 3.87
N LEU A 334 14.31 -21.56 2.58
CA LEU A 334 13.44 -21.14 1.47
C LEU A 334 12.02 -21.68 1.62
N ALA A 335 11.89 -22.95 2.02
CA ALA A 335 10.60 -23.56 2.26
C ALA A 335 9.87 -22.92 3.45
N ALA A 336 10.60 -22.52 4.49
CA ALA A 336 10.03 -21.95 5.70
C ALA A 336 9.59 -20.49 5.54
N ILE A 337 10.37 -19.65 4.84
CA ILE A 337 9.98 -18.24 4.59
C ILE A 337 8.79 -18.11 3.63
N ASN A 338 8.57 -19.13 2.79
CA ASN A 338 7.45 -19.23 1.85
C ASN A 338 6.33 -20.16 2.36
N GLU A 339 6.27 -20.44 3.67
CA GLU A 339 5.15 -21.17 4.28
C GLU A 339 3.83 -20.47 3.94
N SER A 340 2.84 -21.23 3.48
CA SER A 340 1.46 -20.78 3.37
C SER A 340 0.57 -21.47 4.40
N LYS A 341 -0.19 -20.65 5.13
CA LYS A 341 -1.18 -21.10 6.10
C LYS A 341 -2.23 -20.02 6.34
N SER A 342 -3.47 -20.44 6.50
CA SER A 342 -4.52 -19.53 6.96
C SER A 342 -4.16 -18.90 8.31
N SER A 343 -4.24 -17.58 8.39
CA SER A 343 -3.94 -16.80 9.58
C SER A 343 -4.97 -15.68 9.77
N LEU A 344 -4.93 -14.99 10.91
CA LEU A 344 -5.90 -13.93 11.22
C LEU A 344 -5.42 -12.54 10.83
N ILE A 345 -4.10 -12.29 10.86
CA ILE A 345 -3.51 -10.96 10.72
C ILE A 345 -3.04 -10.75 9.28
N ARG A 346 -3.71 -9.85 8.56
CA ARG A 346 -3.43 -9.57 7.14
C ARG A 346 -1.97 -9.20 6.88
N ILE A 347 -1.39 -8.33 7.72
CA ILE A 347 0.00 -7.86 7.55
C ILE A 347 1.05 -8.94 7.82
N GLU A 348 0.64 -10.09 8.36
CA GLU A 348 1.49 -11.27 8.61
C GLU A 348 1.13 -12.44 7.69
N ALA A 349 0.13 -12.26 6.81
CA ALA A 349 -0.35 -13.31 5.92
C ALA A 349 0.69 -13.65 4.86
N ASP A 350 0.70 -14.90 4.42
CA ASP A 350 1.55 -15.36 3.34
C ASP A 350 1.03 -14.91 1.97
N GLU A 351 1.89 -15.04 0.95
CA GLU A 351 1.60 -14.65 -0.43
C GLU A 351 0.30 -15.25 -0.99
N LEU A 352 -0.03 -16.50 -0.65
CA LEU A 352 -1.23 -17.15 -1.18
C LEU A 352 -2.50 -16.67 -0.49
N THR A 353 -2.46 -16.50 0.84
CA THR A 353 -3.66 -16.14 1.61
C THR A 353 -3.91 -14.63 1.68
N TYR A 354 -2.88 -13.80 1.47
CA TYR A 354 -2.96 -12.35 1.52
C TYR A 354 -4.13 -11.74 0.70
N PRO A 355 -4.36 -12.12 -0.57
CA PRO A 355 -5.49 -11.58 -1.34
C PRO A 355 -6.87 -11.88 -0.72
N LEU A 356 -7.03 -12.99 0.00
CA LEU A 356 -8.30 -13.35 0.64
C LEU A 356 -8.65 -12.37 1.76
N HIS A 357 -7.65 -11.92 2.54
CA HIS A 357 -7.87 -10.88 3.56
C HIS A 357 -8.39 -9.58 2.94
N ILE A 358 -7.91 -9.21 1.75
CA ILE A 358 -8.37 -8.02 1.02
C ILE A 358 -9.80 -8.19 0.54
N MET A 359 -10.14 -9.35 -0.05
CA MET A 359 -11.48 -9.64 -0.54
C MET A 359 -12.53 -9.56 0.57
N ILE A 360 -12.21 -10.06 1.78
CA ILE A 360 -13.10 -9.96 2.95
C ILE A 360 -13.45 -8.49 3.25
N ARG A 361 -12.45 -7.60 3.28
CA ARG A 361 -12.63 -6.17 3.56
C ARG A 361 -13.39 -5.48 2.45
N TYR A 362 -13.02 -5.75 1.20
CA TYR A 362 -13.72 -5.25 0.02
C TYR A 362 -15.22 -5.57 0.06
N GLU A 363 -15.59 -6.82 0.36
CA GLU A 363 -17.00 -7.23 0.40
C GLU A 363 -17.76 -6.57 1.56
N ILE A 364 -17.09 -6.37 2.70
CA ILE A 364 -17.67 -5.64 3.84
C ILE A 364 -17.91 -4.17 3.49
N GLU A 365 -16.92 -3.50 2.91
CA GLU A 365 -17.05 -2.10 2.53
C GLU A 365 -18.12 -1.91 1.46
N LYS A 366 -18.10 -2.74 0.41
CA LYS A 366 -19.13 -2.73 -0.63
C LYS A 366 -20.53 -2.89 -0.01
N GLY A 367 -20.71 -3.85 0.89
CA GLY A 367 -21.98 -4.05 1.61
C GLY A 367 -22.38 -2.87 2.50
N LEU A 368 -21.43 -2.25 3.20
CA LEU A 368 -21.69 -1.07 4.04
C LEU A 368 -22.18 0.12 3.22
N PHE A 369 -21.51 0.43 2.11
CA PHE A 369 -21.83 1.62 1.30
C PHE A 369 -23.03 1.42 0.38
N ASN A 370 -23.32 0.19 -0.04
CA ASN A 370 -24.54 -0.15 -0.76
C ASN A 370 -25.78 -0.22 0.14
N GLY A 371 -25.58 -0.27 1.46
CA GLY A 371 -26.67 -0.33 2.45
C GLY A 371 -27.14 -1.76 2.78
N ASP A 372 -26.39 -2.77 2.33
CA ASP A 372 -26.65 -4.18 2.60
C ASP A 372 -26.16 -4.61 4.00
N MET A 373 -25.23 -3.86 4.60
CA MET A 373 -24.64 -4.14 5.91
C MET A 373 -24.70 -2.94 6.85
N LYS A 374 -24.69 -3.20 8.16
CA LYS A 374 -24.68 -2.19 9.22
C LYS A 374 -23.45 -2.34 10.11
N VAL A 375 -23.02 -1.22 10.68
CA VAL A 375 -21.81 -1.14 11.52
C VAL A 375 -21.92 -2.04 12.76
N GLU A 376 -23.09 -2.14 13.37
CA GLU A 376 -23.32 -2.97 14.56
C GLU A 376 -23.13 -4.47 14.33
N ASP A 377 -23.30 -4.95 13.10
CA ASP A 377 -23.23 -6.37 12.75
C ASP A 377 -21.82 -6.78 12.28
N LEU A 378 -20.92 -5.82 12.10
CA LEU A 378 -19.61 -6.05 11.48
C LEU A 378 -18.71 -7.04 12.22
N PRO A 379 -18.64 -7.09 13.58
CA PRO A 379 -17.82 -8.10 14.25
C PRO A 379 -18.22 -9.53 13.87
N GLN A 380 -19.52 -9.79 13.77
CA GLN A 380 -20.04 -11.10 13.38
C GLN A 380 -19.78 -11.37 11.89
N ILE A 381 -20.10 -10.41 11.01
CA ILE A 381 -19.88 -10.52 9.56
C ILE A 381 -18.40 -10.78 9.25
N TRP A 382 -17.50 -10.07 9.94
CA TRP A 382 -16.06 -10.25 9.81
C TRP A 382 -15.65 -11.69 10.14
N ASN A 383 -16.08 -12.18 11.29
CA ASN A 383 -15.73 -13.51 11.78
C ASN A 383 -16.26 -14.61 10.84
N ASP A 384 -17.48 -14.45 10.33
CA ASP A 384 -18.08 -15.42 9.40
C ASP A 384 -17.37 -15.42 8.04
N LYS A 385 -16.95 -14.25 7.53
CA LYS A 385 -16.17 -14.16 6.30
C LYS A 385 -14.77 -14.76 6.44
N TYR A 386 -14.10 -14.57 7.57
CA TYR A 386 -12.82 -15.22 7.85
C TYR A 386 -12.97 -16.75 7.91
N GLU A 387 -14.03 -17.24 8.52
CA GLU A 387 -14.34 -18.67 8.57
C GLU A 387 -14.62 -19.23 7.17
N GLU A 388 -15.39 -18.49 6.35
CA GLU A 388 -15.71 -18.87 4.97
C GLU A 388 -14.47 -18.91 4.05
N TYR A 389 -13.61 -17.89 4.12
CA TYR A 389 -12.52 -17.70 3.15
C TYR A 389 -11.24 -18.40 3.57
N LEU A 390 -10.96 -18.40 4.88
CA LEU A 390 -9.68 -18.86 5.43
C LEU A 390 -9.84 -20.07 6.36
N GLY A 391 -11.07 -20.44 6.75
CA GLY A 391 -11.31 -21.56 7.66
C GLY A 391 -10.86 -21.30 9.10
N VAL A 392 -10.61 -20.03 9.45
CA VAL A 392 -10.18 -19.60 10.79
C VAL A 392 -11.10 -18.50 11.31
N LYS A 393 -11.20 -18.37 12.63
CA LYS A 393 -12.10 -17.40 13.27
C LYS A 393 -11.33 -16.64 14.36
N PRO A 394 -11.42 -15.30 14.41
CA PRO A 394 -10.90 -14.51 15.52
C PRO A 394 -11.48 -14.97 16.86
N SER A 395 -10.65 -15.07 17.89
CA SER A 395 -11.07 -15.33 19.27
C SER A 395 -11.57 -14.08 19.98
N ASN A 396 -11.18 -12.90 19.48
CA ASN A 396 -11.53 -11.58 20.01
C ASN A 396 -11.44 -10.50 18.91
N ASP A 397 -11.98 -9.31 19.16
CA ASP A 397 -12.06 -8.25 18.14
C ASP A 397 -10.70 -7.64 17.77
N GLY A 398 -9.69 -7.72 18.65
CA GLY A 398 -8.34 -7.15 18.44
C GLY A 398 -7.53 -7.80 17.30
N GLU A 399 -7.75 -9.11 17.10
CA GLU A 399 -7.26 -9.90 15.96
C GLU A 399 -8.34 -10.09 14.87
N GLY A 400 -9.56 -9.61 15.14
CA GLY A 400 -10.68 -9.58 14.20
C GLY A 400 -10.82 -8.21 13.53
N ILE A 401 -12.00 -7.62 13.65
CA ILE A 401 -12.38 -6.37 12.99
C ILE A 401 -11.50 -5.16 13.37
N LEU A 402 -10.91 -5.15 14.56
CA LEU A 402 -10.01 -4.07 15.01
C LEU A 402 -8.57 -4.27 14.52
N GLN A 403 -8.28 -5.28 13.68
CA GLN A 403 -6.89 -5.60 13.37
C GLN A 403 -6.16 -4.47 12.62
N ASP A 404 -6.86 -3.75 11.74
CA ASP A 404 -6.34 -2.71 10.86
C ASP A 404 -6.89 -1.32 11.22
N VAL A 405 -6.08 -0.28 10.99
CA VAL A 405 -6.38 1.12 11.33
C VAL A 405 -7.23 1.85 10.29
N HIS A 406 -7.28 1.36 9.05
CA HIS A 406 -7.80 2.10 7.88
C HIS A 406 -9.19 2.70 8.10
N TRP A 407 -10.12 1.94 8.68
CA TRP A 407 -11.48 2.43 8.94
C TRP A 407 -11.54 3.47 10.06
N ALA A 408 -10.59 3.45 11.00
CA ALA A 408 -10.47 4.49 12.02
C ALA A 408 -10.02 5.83 11.42
N GLY A 409 -9.17 5.78 10.40
CA GLY A 409 -8.74 6.93 9.59
C GLY A 409 -9.72 7.33 8.48
N GLY A 410 -10.82 6.58 8.28
CA GLY A 410 -11.82 6.85 7.24
C GLY A 410 -11.42 6.44 5.82
N ALA A 411 -10.39 5.59 5.67
CA ALA A 411 -9.85 5.14 4.39
C ALA A 411 -10.66 3.99 3.77
N PHE A 412 -11.90 4.27 3.37
CA PHE A 412 -12.77 3.33 2.66
C PHE A 412 -12.54 3.39 1.15
N GLY A 413 -12.48 2.25 0.48
CA GLY A 413 -12.07 2.12 -0.92
C GLY A 413 -10.56 1.82 -1.09
N TYR A 414 -9.78 1.87 0.00
CA TYR A 414 -8.33 1.70 -0.02
C TYR A 414 -7.89 0.23 -0.15
N PHE A 415 -8.46 -0.68 0.65
CA PHE A 415 -7.96 -2.07 0.71
C PHE A 415 -7.85 -2.78 -0.64
N PRO A 416 -8.78 -2.62 -1.60
CA PRO A 416 -8.66 -3.24 -2.92
C PRO A 416 -7.33 -2.95 -3.62
N SER A 417 -6.72 -1.78 -3.39
CA SER A 417 -5.43 -1.40 -3.95
C SER A 417 -4.30 -2.36 -3.58
N TYR A 418 -4.34 -3.04 -2.43
CA TYR A 418 -3.34 -4.05 -2.07
C TYR A 418 -3.40 -5.28 -2.99
N ALA A 419 -4.60 -5.82 -3.23
CA ALA A 419 -4.76 -6.98 -4.10
C ALA A 419 -4.52 -6.62 -5.56
N LEU A 420 -4.96 -5.43 -5.98
CA LEU A 420 -4.64 -4.88 -7.30
C LEU A 420 -3.15 -4.71 -7.49
N GLY A 421 -2.44 -4.16 -6.50
CA GLY A 421 -0.99 -4.04 -6.52
C GLY A 421 -0.32 -5.39 -6.72
N TYR A 422 -0.79 -6.44 -6.04
CA TYR A 422 -0.23 -7.77 -6.23
C TYR A 422 -0.46 -8.34 -7.64
N MET A 423 -1.65 -8.11 -8.22
CA MET A 423 -1.96 -8.49 -9.60
C MET A 423 -1.12 -7.70 -10.61
N TYR A 424 -0.96 -6.38 -10.40
CA TYR A 424 -0.09 -5.56 -11.22
C TYR A 424 1.36 -6.02 -11.12
N ALA A 425 1.86 -6.34 -9.93
CA ALA A 425 3.22 -6.83 -9.73
C ALA A 425 3.48 -8.14 -10.48
N SER A 426 2.55 -9.10 -10.45
CA SER A 426 2.68 -10.37 -11.19
C SER A 426 2.63 -10.16 -12.70
N GLN A 427 1.77 -9.27 -13.18
CA GLN A 427 1.65 -8.94 -14.61
C GLN A 427 2.88 -8.18 -15.13
N LEU A 428 3.40 -7.23 -14.33
CA LEU A 428 4.66 -6.53 -14.60
C LEU A 428 5.82 -7.52 -14.60
N LYS A 429 5.86 -8.48 -13.67
CA LYS A 429 6.87 -9.54 -13.65
C LYS A 429 6.84 -10.39 -14.92
N ALA A 430 5.67 -10.80 -15.37
CA ALA A 430 5.52 -11.58 -16.59
C ALA A 430 5.95 -10.80 -17.84
N ALA A 431 5.63 -9.49 -17.90
CA ALA A 431 6.12 -8.61 -18.97
C ALA A 431 7.65 -8.42 -18.91
N MET A 432 8.19 -8.16 -17.72
CA MET A 432 9.63 -7.98 -17.51
C MET A 432 10.42 -9.21 -17.94
N LEU A 433 9.95 -10.43 -17.69
CA LEU A 433 10.65 -11.65 -18.13
C LEU A 433 10.79 -11.79 -19.66
N LYS A 434 9.98 -11.07 -20.45
CA LYS A 434 10.14 -11.01 -21.91
C LYS A 434 11.34 -10.15 -22.32
N ASP A 435 11.59 -9.08 -21.57
CA ASP A 435 12.69 -8.13 -21.83
C ASP A 435 13.99 -8.50 -21.08
N LEU A 436 13.85 -9.09 -19.89
CA LEU A 436 14.90 -9.52 -18.97
C LEU A 436 14.74 -11.02 -18.61
N PRO A 437 14.95 -11.94 -19.58
CA PRO A 437 14.81 -13.37 -19.35
C PRO A 437 15.81 -13.92 -18.33
N ASN A 438 16.88 -13.19 -18.04
CA ASN A 438 17.92 -13.52 -17.06
C ASN A 438 17.64 -12.95 -15.65
N PHE A 439 16.41 -12.56 -15.34
CA PHE A 439 16.04 -12.01 -14.01
C PHE A 439 16.54 -12.84 -12.83
N ASP A 440 16.41 -14.16 -12.92
CA ASP A 440 16.80 -15.07 -11.84
C ASP A 440 18.33 -15.07 -11.65
N GLU A 441 19.10 -14.91 -12.72
CA GLU A 441 20.56 -14.74 -12.66
C GLU A 441 20.93 -13.39 -12.03
N LEU A 442 20.18 -12.33 -12.34
CA LEU A 442 20.36 -11.01 -11.71
C LEU A 442 20.14 -11.09 -10.18
N CYS A 443 19.10 -11.80 -9.74
CA CYS A 443 18.86 -12.04 -8.31
C CYS A 443 20.00 -12.85 -7.66
N ALA A 444 20.48 -13.92 -8.31
CA ALA A 444 21.57 -14.76 -7.81
C ALA A 444 22.92 -14.01 -7.71
N ASN A 445 23.15 -13.04 -8.61
CA ASN A 445 24.35 -12.21 -8.61
C ASN A 445 24.23 -10.97 -7.72
N GLY A 446 23.03 -10.67 -7.22
CA GLY A 446 22.74 -9.47 -6.45
C GLY A 446 22.76 -8.16 -7.26
N ASP A 447 22.69 -8.25 -8.59
CA ASP A 447 22.67 -7.10 -9.50
C ASP A 447 21.22 -6.75 -9.88
N LEU A 448 20.58 -5.93 -9.04
CA LEU A 448 19.18 -5.55 -9.21
C LEU A 448 19.00 -4.20 -9.93
N GLU A 449 20.09 -3.57 -10.37
CA GLU A 449 20.03 -2.33 -11.13
C GLU A 449 19.23 -2.47 -12.44
N PRO A 450 19.38 -3.55 -13.25
CA PRO A 450 18.56 -3.74 -14.45
C PRO A 450 17.06 -3.88 -14.14
N VAL A 451 16.71 -4.52 -13.02
CA VAL A 451 15.31 -4.67 -12.57
C VAL A 451 14.73 -3.31 -12.21
N LYS A 452 15.47 -2.52 -11.41
CA LYS A 452 15.10 -1.14 -11.06
C LYS A 452 14.91 -0.30 -12.33
N ASN A 453 15.88 -0.32 -13.24
CA ASN A 453 15.84 0.47 -14.48
C ASN A 453 14.64 0.12 -15.37
N TRP A 454 14.27 -1.16 -15.47
CA TRP A 454 13.08 -1.57 -16.21
C TRP A 454 11.81 -1.02 -15.56
N LEU A 455 11.65 -1.16 -14.24
CA LEU A 455 10.51 -0.59 -13.52
C LEU A 455 10.48 0.94 -13.58
N THR A 456 11.64 1.58 -13.58
CA THR A 456 11.75 3.03 -13.75
C THR A 456 11.27 3.47 -15.12
N ASP A 457 11.68 2.79 -16.19
CA ASP A 457 11.24 3.11 -17.55
C ASP A 457 9.74 2.88 -17.74
N LYS A 458 9.22 1.75 -17.25
CA LYS A 458 7.82 1.34 -17.48
C LYS A 458 6.82 1.97 -16.52
N VAL A 459 7.24 2.32 -15.31
CA VAL A 459 6.35 2.74 -14.22
C VAL A 459 6.84 4.02 -13.57
N HIS A 460 8.04 4.02 -12.97
CA HIS A 460 8.40 5.05 -11.97
C HIS A 460 8.46 6.45 -12.55
N ARG A 461 9.16 6.62 -13.68
CA ARG A 461 9.41 7.92 -14.29
C ARG A 461 8.15 8.70 -14.63
N HIS A 462 7.01 8.03 -14.76
CA HIS A 462 5.75 8.64 -15.14
C HIS A 462 5.08 9.41 -14.00
N GLY A 463 5.39 9.11 -12.72
CA GLY A 463 4.65 9.66 -11.60
C GLY A 463 3.13 9.52 -11.81
N SER A 464 2.38 10.62 -11.66
CA SER A 464 0.95 10.70 -11.96
C SER A 464 0.62 11.26 -13.36
N MET A 465 1.55 11.20 -14.32
CA MET A 465 1.31 11.68 -15.70
C MET A 465 0.30 10.82 -16.47
N LYS A 466 0.25 9.53 -16.14
CA LYS A 466 -0.60 8.52 -16.78
C LYS A 466 -1.56 7.94 -15.77
N LYS A 467 -2.67 7.38 -16.23
CA LYS A 467 -3.58 6.63 -15.33
C LYS A 467 -3.02 5.24 -15.00
N PRO A 468 -3.48 4.58 -13.92
CA PRO A 468 -2.99 3.26 -13.51
C PRO A 468 -3.10 2.20 -14.61
N LEU A 469 -4.29 2.05 -15.20
CA LEU A 469 -4.53 1.08 -16.28
C LEU A 469 -3.77 1.43 -17.57
N GLU A 470 -3.46 2.70 -17.80
CA GLU A 470 -2.64 3.14 -18.93
C GLU A 470 -1.18 2.71 -18.74
N ILE A 471 -0.61 2.91 -17.53
CA ILE A 471 0.73 2.41 -17.18
C ILE A 471 0.78 0.90 -17.37
N LEU A 472 -0.19 0.17 -16.83
CA LEU A 472 -0.23 -1.28 -16.94
C LEU A 472 -0.27 -1.74 -18.40
N THR A 473 -1.20 -1.21 -19.20
CA THR A 473 -1.35 -1.60 -20.60
C THR A 473 -0.13 -1.26 -21.44
N GLU A 474 0.51 -0.12 -21.22
CA GLU A 474 1.74 0.22 -21.94
C GLU A 474 2.93 -0.66 -21.50
N ALA A 475 3.02 -1.00 -20.22
CA ALA A 475 4.10 -1.82 -19.70
C ALA A 475 3.98 -3.30 -20.09
N THR A 476 2.75 -3.83 -20.18
CA THR A 476 2.51 -5.28 -20.30
C THR A 476 1.84 -5.68 -21.62
N GLY A 477 1.24 -4.73 -22.34
CA GLY A 477 0.54 -4.94 -23.60
C GLY A 477 -0.95 -5.30 -23.47
N GLU A 478 -1.52 -5.34 -22.26
CA GLU A 478 -2.92 -5.70 -22.01
C GLU A 478 -3.49 -5.04 -20.75
N GLY A 479 -4.81 -5.17 -20.53
CA GLY A 479 -5.48 -4.68 -19.32
C GLY A 479 -5.16 -5.51 -18.07
N LEU A 480 -5.82 -5.21 -16.95
CA LEU A 480 -5.67 -5.98 -15.70
C LEU A 480 -6.08 -7.44 -15.92
N ASN A 481 -5.20 -8.38 -15.54
CA ASN A 481 -5.43 -9.81 -15.70
C ASN A 481 -4.94 -10.59 -14.45
N ALA A 482 -5.89 -11.10 -13.65
CA ALA A 482 -5.59 -11.83 -12.42
C ALA A 482 -4.93 -13.20 -12.65
N THR A 483 -4.97 -13.71 -13.89
CA THR A 483 -4.39 -15.02 -14.27
C THR A 483 -2.90 -15.09 -13.96
N TYR A 484 -2.14 -14.01 -14.17
CA TYR A 484 -0.70 -13.98 -13.89
C TYR A 484 -0.38 -14.23 -12.42
N LEU A 485 -1.16 -13.64 -11.50
CA LEU A 485 -0.95 -13.86 -10.07
C LEU A 485 -1.33 -15.29 -9.69
N ALA A 486 -2.46 -15.78 -10.19
CA ALA A 486 -2.92 -17.13 -9.89
C ALA A 486 -1.94 -18.21 -10.42
N GLU A 487 -1.41 -18.05 -11.64
CA GLU A 487 -0.40 -18.96 -12.21
C GLU A 487 0.90 -18.93 -11.42
N TYR A 488 1.39 -17.74 -11.06
CA TYR A 488 2.59 -17.58 -10.21
C TYR A 488 2.44 -18.34 -8.88
N LEU A 489 1.31 -18.14 -8.19
CA LEU A 489 1.04 -18.79 -6.91
C LEU A 489 0.88 -20.31 -7.08
N GLU A 490 0.14 -20.76 -8.09
CA GLU A 490 -0.03 -22.18 -8.38
C GLU A 490 1.29 -22.88 -8.68
N GLU A 491 2.15 -22.31 -9.52
CA GLU A 491 3.46 -22.87 -9.85
C GLU A 491 4.34 -22.96 -8.60
N LYS A 492 4.51 -21.83 -7.90
CA LYS A 492 5.36 -21.73 -6.71
C LYS A 492 4.94 -22.72 -5.63
N TYR A 493 3.66 -22.71 -5.27
CA TYR A 493 3.17 -23.50 -4.14
C TYR A 493 2.95 -24.98 -4.49
N SER A 494 2.62 -25.31 -5.74
CA SER A 494 2.55 -26.73 -6.15
C SER A 494 3.92 -27.40 -6.10
N ARG A 495 4.99 -26.67 -6.44
CA ARG A 495 6.37 -27.14 -6.31
C ARG A 495 6.77 -27.28 -4.84
N LEU A 496 6.54 -26.24 -4.04
CA LEU A 496 6.93 -26.20 -2.63
C LEU A 496 6.27 -27.31 -1.80
N TYR A 497 4.96 -27.51 -1.97
CA TYR A 497 4.18 -28.48 -1.20
C TYR A 497 4.03 -29.85 -1.90
N LYS A 498 4.70 -30.03 -3.05
CA LYS A 498 4.69 -31.26 -3.87
C LYS A 498 3.27 -31.75 -4.16
N LEU A 499 2.43 -30.87 -4.70
CA LEU A 499 1.01 -31.14 -4.95
C LEU A 499 0.75 -31.91 -6.26
N ASN A 500 1.74 -31.99 -7.14
CA ASN A 500 1.65 -32.63 -8.46
C ASN A 500 2.37 -33.99 -8.54
N SER A 501 2.79 -34.54 -7.40
CA SER A 501 3.57 -35.78 -7.30
C SER A 501 2.81 -36.94 -6.68
#